data_AF-A0A7E6FPC1-F1
#
_entry.id   AF-A0A7E6FPC1-F1
#
_cell.length_a   1.000
_cell.length_b   1.000
_cell.length_c   1.000
_cell.angle_alpha   90.00
_cell.angle_beta   90.00
_cell.angle_gamma   90.00
#
_symmetry.space_group_name_H-M   'P 1'
#
loop_
_entity.id
_entity.type
_entity.pdbx_description
1 polymer ?
#
loop_
_entity_poly.entity_id
_entity_poly.type
_entity_poly.pdbx_seq_one_letter_code
_entity_poly.pdbx_strand_id
1 'polypeptide(L)'
;MEKFEREEEEEESSERCFSAKKLNEALLHMEKAIEIFEQQDADFERSSTVAANLMRSHACYREIYRKMKKTFQQTTLNNFLTKKINADQTSKQEET
;
A
#
# COMPACT_ATOMS: atom_id res chain seq x y z
N MET A 1 -44.83 -0.40 20.95
CA MET A 1 -43.49 0.21 21.06
C MET A 1 -42.54 -0.92 21.40
N GLU A 2 -41.97 -1.56 20.38
CA GLU A 2 -40.99 -2.61 20.56
C GLU A 2 -39.62 -1.98 20.79
N LYS A 3 -38.98 -2.46 21.84
CA LYS A 3 -37.67 -2.07 22.33
C LYS A 3 -36.66 -2.91 21.55
N PHE A 4 -35.91 -2.30 20.63
CA PHE A 4 -34.90 -3.03 19.87
C PHE A 4 -33.67 -3.20 20.77
N GLU A 5 -33.44 -4.44 21.17
CA GLU A 5 -32.32 -4.84 22.00
C GLU A 5 -31.01 -4.78 21.21
N ARG A 6 -29.98 -4.46 21.96
CA ARG A 6 -28.58 -4.31 21.61
C ARG A 6 -28.00 -5.65 21.20
N GLU A 7 -27.48 -5.74 19.99
CA GLU A 7 -26.43 -6.70 19.65
C GLU A 7 -25.14 -5.90 19.45
N GLU A 8 -24.41 -5.75 20.55
CA GLU A 8 -22.99 -5.44 20.53
C GLU A 8 -22.28 -6.68 19.97
N GLU A 9 -22.04 -6.69 18.66
CA GLU A 9 -21.03 -7.57 18.09
C GLU A 9 -19.66 -7.02 18.50
N GLU A 10 -19.15 -7.56 19.60
CA GLU A 10 -17.72 -7.56 19.93
C GLU A 10 -16.96 -8.38 18.87
N GLU A 11 -16.68 -7.78 17.72
CA GLU A 11 -15.68 -8.32 16.79
C GLU A 11 -14.29 -7.79 17.17
N GLU A 12 -13.58 -8.64 17.92
CA GLU A 12 -12.14 -8.88 17.93
C GLU A 12 -11.30 -7.81 17.19
N SER A 13 -10.55 -7.01 17.96
CA SER A 13 -9.64 -5.98 17.43
C SER A 13 -8.44 -6.60 16.72
N SER A 14 -8.67 -7.15 15.52
CA SER A 14 -7.66 -7.15 14.47
C SER A 14 -7.36 -5.68 14.21
N GLU A 15 -6.22 -5.19 14.69
CA GLU A 15 -5.75 -3.85 14.34
C GLU A 15 -5.84 -3.71 12.82
N ARG A 16 -6.81 -2.91 12.33
CA ARG A 16 -7.07 -2.73 10.90
C ARG A 16 -5.86 -2.03 10.27
N CYS A 17 -4.84 -2.82 9.94
CA CYS A 17 -3.59 -2.36 9.39
C CYS A 17 -3.51 -2.69 7.90
N PHE A 18 -3.07 -1.73 7.10
CA PHE A 18 -2.85 -1.96 5.68
C PHE A 18 -1.65 -2.91 5.49
N SER A 19 -1.81 -3.91 4.62
CA SER A 19 -0.65 -4.55 4.00
C SER A 19 -0.29 -3.81 2.71
N ALA A 20 1.01 -3.76 2.36
CA ALA A 20 1.45 -3.11 1.12
C ALA A 20 0.76 -3.71 -0.13
N LYS A 21 0.50 -5.02 -0.13
CA LYS A 21 -0.22 -5.72 -1.20
C LYS A 21 -1.66 -5.22 -1.33
N LYS A 22 -2.41 -5.19 -0.22
CA LYS A 22 -3.82 -4.76 -0.23
C LYS A 22 -3.97 -3.28 -0.53
N LEU A 23 -3.04 -2.46 -0.05
CA LEU A 23 -3.02 -1.03 -0.37
C LEU A 23 -2.73 -0.79 -1.85
N ASN A 24 -1.78 -1.52 -2.44
CA ASN A 24 -1.50 -1.46 -3.88
C ASN A 24 -2.70 -1.93 -4.72
N GLU A 25 -3.38 -3.01 -4.31
CA GLU A 25 -4.59 -3.51 -4.96
C GLU A 25 -5.70 -2.44 -4.99
N ALA A 26 -5.96 -1.79 -3.86
CA ALA A 26 -6.94 -0.70 -3.78
C ALA A 26 -6.58 0.48 -4.70
N LEU A 27 -5.30 0.88 -4.74
CA LEU A 27 -4.84 1.96 -5.61
C LEU A 27 -5.02 1.62 -7.10
N LEU A 28 -4.71 0.38 -7.50
CA LEU A 28 -4.92 -0.09 -8.87
C LEU A 28 -6.39 -0.10 -9.27
N HIS A 29 -7.30 -0.45 -8.35
CA HIS A 29 -8.73 -0.38 -8.62
C HIS A 29 -9.20 1.06 -8.85
N MET A 30 -8.66 2.03 -8.10
CA MET A 30 -8.96 3.46 -8.32
C MET A 30 -8.44 3.95 -9.68
N GLU A 31 -7.23 3.55 -10.06
CA GLU A 31 -6.65 3.88 -11.36
C GLU A 31 -7.49 3.30 -12.52
N LYS A 32 -7.92 2.04 -12.39
CA LYS A 32 -8.80 1.41 -13.37
C LYS A 32 -10.17 2.09 -13.46
N ALA A 33 -10.72 2.55 -12.34
CA ALA A 33 -11.97 3.31 -12.35
C ALA A 33 -11.82 4.64 -13.11
N ILE A 34 -10.72 5.35 -12.90
CA ILE A 34 -10.40 6.59 -13.62
C ILE A 34 -10.25 6.35 -15.12
N GLU A 35 -9.51 5.31 -15.50
CA GLU A 35 -9.35 4.92 -16.90
C GLU A 35 -10.70 4.66 -17.57
N ILE A 36 -11.62 3.96 -16.88
CA ILE A 36 -12.99 3.74 -17.40
C ILE A 36 -13.73 5.07 -17.57
N PHE A 37 -13.63 5.99 -16.60
CA PHE A 37 -14.30 7.29 -16.72
C PHE A 37 -13.74 8.12 -17.89
N GLU A 38 -12.43 8.17 -18.07
CA GLU A 38 -11.80 8.88 -19.19
C GLU A 38 -12.18 8.27 -20.55
N GLN A 39 -12.38 6.95 -20.63
CA GLN A 39 -12.78 6.28 -21.87
C GLN A 39 -14.27 6.40 -22.18
N GLN A 40 -15.14 6.42 -21.17
CA GLN A 40 -16.59 6.34 -21.34
C GLN A 40 -17.29 7.70 -21.24
N ASP A 41 -16.69 8.68 -20.56
CA ASP A 41 -17.28 10.01 -20.43
C ASP A 41 -17.02 10.82 -21.71
N ALA A 42 -18.10 11.26 -22.37
CA ALA A 42 -18.02 12.14 -23.53
C ALA A 42 -17.52 13.56 -23.17
N ASP A 43 -17.58 13.95 -21.88
CA ASP A 43 -17.08 15.21 -21.36
C ASP A 43 -15.68 15.01 -20.73
N PHE A 44 -14.66 15.44 -21.47
CA PHE A 44 -13.27 15.38 -21.03
C PHE A 44 -13.00 16.22 -19.77
N GLU A 45 -13.58 17.41 -19.67
CA GLU A 45 -13.33 18.30 -18.52
C GLU A 45 -13.93 17.71 -17.24
N ARG A 46 -15.11 17.10 -17.35
CA ARG A 46 -15.75 16.38 -16.24
C ARG A 46 -14.91 15.19 -15.79
N SER A 47 -14.53 14.30 -16.71
CA SER A 47 -13.72 13.11 -16.37
C SER A 47 -12.35 13.48 -15.81
N SER A 48 -11.66 14.45 -16.40
CA SER A 48 -10.39 15.00 -15.90
C SER A 48 -10.53 15.60 -14.50
N THR A 49 -11.60 16.36 -14.24
CA THR A 49 -11.88 16.93 -12.92
C THR A 49 -12.11 15.85 -11.87
N VAL A 50 -12.86 14.81 -12.21
CA VAL A 50 -13.10 13.66 -11.32
C VAL A 50 -11.80 12.91 -11.04
N ALA A 51 -10.98 12.65 -12.07
CA ALA A 51 -9.68 12.02 -11.92
C ALA A 51 -8.78 12.81 -10.96
N ALA A 52 -8.67 14.13 -11.14
CA ALA A 52 -7.89 14.99 -10.26
C ALA A 52 -8.40 14.97 -8.80
N ASN A 53 -9.72 14.97 -8.61
CA ASN A 53 -10.34 14.91 -7.28
C ASN A 53 -10.08 13.58 -6.57
N LEU A 54 -10.27 12.46 -7.26
CA LEU A 54 -9.93 11.14 -6.74
C LEU A 54 -8.45 11.10 -6.39
N MET A 55 -7.57 11.48 -7.32
CA MET A 55 -6.13 11.46 -7.09
C MET A 55 -5.70 12.25 -5.83
N ARG A 56 -6.35 13.39 -5.58
CA ARG A 56 -6.16 14.20 -4.36
C ARG A 56 -6.72 13.52 -3.12
N SER A 57 -7.91 12.94 -3.17
CA SER A 57 -8.60 12.38 -2.00
C SER A 57 -7.89 11.16 -1.41
N HIS A 58 -7.20 10.36 -2.23
CA HIS A 58 -6.41 9.20 -1.76
C HIS A 58 -4.88 9.41 -1.75
N ALA A 59 -4.41 10.66 -1.82
CA ALA A 59 -2.98 10.97 -1.76
C ALA A 59 -2.32 10.45 -0.47
N CYS A 60 -3.03 10.47 0.66
CA CYS A 60 -2.55 9.95 1.95
C CYS A 60 -2.22 8.45 1.89
N TYR A 61 -3.06 7.65 1.23
CA TYR A 61 -2.84 6.21 1.07
C TYR A 61 -1.64 5.91 0.17
N ARG A 62 -1.41 6.71 -0.87
CA ARG A 62 -0.19 6.60 -1.68
C ARG A 62 1.06 6.87 -0.87
N GLU A 63 1.03 7.84 0.02
CA GLU A 63 2.18 8.13 0.89
C GLU A 63 2.44 7.00 1.88
N ILE A 64 1.39 6.39 2.45
CA ILE A 64 1.52 5.18 3.29
C ILE A 64 2.19 4.05 2.49
N TYR A 65 1.70 3.78 1.28
CA TYR A 65 2.28 2.75 0.41
C TYR A 65 3.75 3.04 0.07
N ARG A 66 4.08 4.30 -0.25
CA ARG A 66 5.45 4.73 -0.57
C ARG A 66 6.39 4.49 0.62
N LYS A 67 5.95 4.83 1.84
CA LYS A 67 6.71 4.58 3.07
C LYS A 67 6.93 3.08 3.29
N MET A 68 5.88 2.26 3.16
CA MET A 68 5.98 0.80 3.26
C MET A 68 7.00 0.23 2.27
N LYS A 69 6.93 0.66 1.00
CA LYS A 69 7.84 0.23 -0.06
C LYS A 69 9.29 0.63 0.22
N LYS A 70 9.51 1.85 0.70
CA LYS A 70 10.84 2.35 1.07
C LYS A 70 11.45 1.52 2.21
N THR A 71 10.68 1.27 3.27
CA THR A 71 11.12 0.45 4.40
C THR A 71 11.50 -0.96 3.93
N PHE A 72 10.65 -1.60 3.13
CA PHE A 72 10.91 -2.94 2.60
C PHE A 72 12.19 -3.00 1.75
N GLN A 73 12.42 -2.01 0.88
CA GLN A 73 13.63 -1.91 0.06
C GLN A 73 14.88 -1.72 0.93
N GLN A 74 14.82 -0.84 1.95
CA GLN A 74 15.94 -0.61 2.86
C GLN A 74 16.30 -1.88 3.65
N THR A 75 15.31 -2.60 4.19
CA THR A 75 15.56 -3.86 4.89
C THR A 75 16.18 -4.90 3.96
N THR A 76 15.71 -4.99 2.72
CA THR A 76 16.25 -5.93 1.72
C THR A 76 17.72 -5.63 1.40
N LEU A 77 18.05 -4.35 1.17
CA LEU A 77 19.42 -3.92 0.90
C LEU A 77 20.35 -4.17 2.08
N ASN A 78 19.91 -3.85 3.31
CA ASN A 78 20.69 -4.10 4.52
C ASN A 78 20.99 -5.60 4.68
N ASN A 79 19.97 -6.44 4.50
CA ASN A 79 20.13 -7.89 4.58
C ASN A 79 21.12 -8.44 3.54
N PHE A 80 21.09 -7.89 2.32
CA PHE A 80 22.05 -8.24 1.28
C PHE A 80 23.48 -7.83 1.66
N LEU A 81 23.67 -6.59 2.14
CA LEU A 81 24.97 -6.08 2.54
C LEU A 81 25.56 -6.86 3.71
N THR A 82 24.77 -7.14 4.75
CA THR A 82 25.20 -7.95 5.89
C THR A 82 25.61 -9.36 5.47
N LYS A 83 24.85 -10.01 4.58
CA LYS A 83 25.22 -11.32 4.03
C LYS A 83 26.57 -11.27 3.29
N LYS A 84 26.82 -10.21 2.52
CA LYS A 84 28.10 -10.02 1.82
C LYS A 84 29.27 -9.81 2.79
N ILE A 85 29.09 -8.97 3.81
CA ILE A 85 30.12 -8.75 4.85
C ILE A 85 30.45 -10.05 5.56
N ASN A 86 29.43 -10.82 5.97
CA ASN A 86 29.64 -12.09 6.66
C ASN A 86 30.33 -13.13 5.76
N ALA A 87 29.97 -13.19 4.48
CA ALA A 87 30.65 -14.08 3.52
C ALA A 87 32.12 -13.71 3.31
N ASP A 88 32.45 -12.41 3.26
CA ASP A 88 33.84 -11.91 3.10
C ASP A 88 34.68 -12.05 4.38
N GLN A 89 34.05 -12.17 5.55
CA GLN A 89 34.72 -12.48 6.81
C GLN A 89 35.00 -13.98 6.96
N THR A 90 34.13 -14.83 6.41
CA THR A 90 34.29 -16.30 6.48
C THR A 90 35.43 -16.77 5.56
N SER A 91 35.60 -16.14 4.39
CA SER A 91 36.70 -16.43 3.46
C SER A 91 38.09 -16.00 3.98
N LYS A 92 38.16 -15.07 4.95
CA LYS A 92 39.42 -14.62 5.55
C LYS A 92 39.86 -15.47 6.75
N GLN A 93 39.02 -16.37 7.25
CA GLN A 93 39.35 -17.28 8.36
C GLN A 93 39.89 -18.64 7.88
N GLU A 94 39.81 -18.96 6.58
CA GLU A 94 40.31 -20.23 6.03
C GLU A 94 41.76 -20.14 5.47
N GLU A 95 42.40 -18.96 5.50
CA GLU A 95 43.78 -18.74 5.01
C GLU A 95 44.88 -18.69 6.11
N THR A 96 44.55 -19.05 7.36
CA THR A 96 45.53 -19.21 8.47
C THR A 96 45.47 -20.59 9.09
#